data_AF-A0AAV3QLC6-F1
#
_entry.id   AF-A0AAV3QLC6-F1
#
_cell.length_a   1.000
_cell.length_b   1.000
_cell.length_c   1.000
_cell.angle_alpha   90.00
_cell.angle_beta   90.00
_cell.angle_gamma   90.00
#
_symmetry.space_group_name_H-M   'P 1'
#
loop_
_entity.id
_entity.type
_entity.pdbx_description
1 polymer ?
#
loop_
_entity_poly.entity_id
_entity_poly.type
_entity_poly.pdbx_seq_one_letter_code
_entity_poly.pdbx_strand_id
1 'polypeptide(L)'
;MDKVPYASAVGSLMFQTVAYLQQIWWLEVDVDFEFQFSAGEYSVFFRLQLGKVLKRHGRRICNSVNVHGWDIKPVEFQLSTQDGQQAASQGTLDNIGTWVNYHVGDFFVEDSSALTKIKFSLTQIDCTHTKGGLCVDSVLICPANLGKNVSLA
;
A
#
# COMPACT_ATOMS: atom_id res chain seq x y z
N MET A 1 -39.86 9.50 -3.90
CA MET A 1 -38.51 9.73 -4.46
C MET A 1 -37.59 9.86 -3.27
N ASP A 2 -37.22 8.71 -2.71
CA ASP A 2 -36.53 8.65 -1.43
C ASP A 2 -35.03 8.49 -1.69
N LYS A 3 -34.26 9.48 -1.20
CA LYS A 3 -32.81 9.50 -1.31
C LYS A 3 -32.24 8.36 -0.47
N VAL A 4 -31.68 7.35 -1.13
CA VAL A 4 -30.83 6.34 -0.48
C VAL A 4 -29.53 7.05 -0.06
N PRO A 5 -29.10 6.99 1.21
CA PRO A 5 -27.85 7.58 1.62
C PRO A 5 -26.71 6.65 1.14
N TYR A 6 -26.04 7.02 0.06
CA TYR A 6 -24.75 6.40 -0.29
C TYR A 6 -23.72 6.85 0.75
N ALA A 7 -23.49 6.00 1.75
CA ALA A 7 -22.32 6.12 2.59
C ALA A 7 -21.09 5.84 1.71
N SER A 8 -20.22 6.83 1.54
CA SER A 8 -18.89 6.63 0.94
C SER A 8 -18.08 5.74 1.87
N ALA A 9 -18.08 4.43 1.60
CA ALA A 9 -17.31 3.47 2.39
C ALA A 9 -15.81 3.71 2.12
N VAL A 10 -15.13 4.35 3.07
CA VAL A 10 -13.66 4.34 3.15
C VAL A 10 -13.29 3.07 3.90
N GLY A 11 -12.84 2.05 3.17
CA GLY A 11 -12.38 0.80 3.75
C GLY A 11 -10.87 0.86 4.01
N SER A 12 -10.45 0.64 5.25
CA SER A 12 -9.03 0.44 5.59
C SER A 12 -8.83 -0.97 6.12
N LEU A 13 -7.96 -1.76 5.49
CA LEU A 13 -7.58 -3.07 6.00
C LEU A 13 -6.35 -2.90 6.90
N MET A 14 -6.55 -2.89 8.21
CA MET A 14 -5.47 -2.78 9.20
C MET A 14 -4.98 -4.16 9.62
N PHE A 15 -3.68 -4.43 9.52
CA PHE A 15 -3.11 -5.62 10.16
C PHE A 15 -3.00 -5.39 11.67
N GLN A 16 -3.41 -6.37 12.49
CA GLN A 16 -3.28 -6.29 13.96
C GLN A 16 -1.81 -6.28 14.41
N THR A 17 -0.91 -6.79 13.56
CA THR A 17 0.53 -6.87 13.78
C THR A 17 1.25 -6.34 12.54
N VAL A 18 2.28 -5.52 12.74
CA VAL A 18 3.14 -5.02 11.67
C VAL A 18 4.14 -6.10 11.26
N ALA A 19 4.21 -6.41 9.96
CA ALA A 19 5.25 -7.27 9.43
C ALA A 19 6.58 -6.50 9.36
N TYR A 20 7.65 -7.09 9.92
CA TYR A 20 8.99 -6.51 9.89
C TYR A 20 9.96 -7.45 9.19
N LEU A 21 10.49 -7.02 8.05
CA LEU A 21 11.43 -7.79 7.26
C LEU A 21 12.86 -7.60 7.80
N GLN A 22 13.49 -8.67 8.26
CA GLN A 22 14.87 -8.62 8.78
C GLN A 22 15.91 -8.58 7.67
N GLN A 23 15.87 -9.56 6.76
CA GLN A 23 16.81 -9.67 5.64
C GLN A 23 16.20 -10.45 4.48
N ILE A 24 16.39 -9.98 3.24
CA ILE A 24 16.01 -10.68 2.01
C ILE A 24 16.87 -10.21 0.83
N TRP A 25 16.86 -10.96 -0.28
CA TRP A 25 17.51 -10.57 -1.53
C TRP A 25 16.53 -9.90 -2.51
N TRP A 26 15.32 -10.42 -2.63
CA TRP A 26 14.24 -9.86 -3.44
C TRP A 26 12.95 -9.89 -2.62
N LEU A 27 12.10 -8.89 -2.77
CA LEU A 27 10.80 -8.88 -2.10
C LEU A 27 9.70 -8.80 -3.15
N GLU A 28 8.66 -9.60 -2.95
CA GLU A 28 7.36 -9.46 -3.58
C GLU A 28 6.29 -9.58 -2.48
N VAL A 29 5.42 -8.59 -2.43
CA VAL A 29 4.16 -8.66 -1.68
C VAL A 29 3.07 -8.67 -2.73
N ASP A 30 2.35 -9.78 -2.84
CA ASP A 30 1.22 -9.95 -3.76
C ASP A 30 -0.08 -10.05 -2.96
N VAL A 31 -1.10 -9.31 -3.38
CA VAL A 31 -2.40 -9.26 -2.73
C VAL A 31 -3.48 -9.52 -3.76
N ASP A 32 -4.31 -10.53 -3.49
CA ASP A 32 -5.55 -10.82 -4.22
C ASP A 32 -6.74 -10.49 -3.31
N PHE A 33 -7.57 -9.53 -3.73
CA PHE A 33 -8.65 -8.98 -2.93
C PHE A 33 -9.94 -8.86 -3.75
N GLU A 34 -11.07 -9.18 -3.12
CA GLU A 34 -12.40 -9.12 -3.75
C GLU A 34 -13.39 -8.47 -2.79
N PHE A 35 -14.10 -7.44 -3.27
CA PHE A 35 -15.06 -6.67 -2.48
C PHE A 35 -16.11 -5.99 -3.35
N GLN A 36 -17.26 -5.68 -2.78
CA GLN A 36 -18.32 -4.94 -3.46
C GLN A 36 -18.13 -3.43 -3.26
N PHE A 37 -17.59 -2.75 -4.26
CA PHE A 37 -17.38 -1.30 -4.22
C PHE A 37 -18.59 -0.54 -4.77
N SER A 38 -18.76 0.72 -4.37
CA SER A 38 -19.69 1.62 -5.07
C SER A 38 -19.09 2.04 -6.41
N ALA A 39 -19.92 2.46 -7.36
CA ALA A 39 -19.42 2.92 -8.64
C ALA A 39 -18.56 4.20 -8.48
N GLY A 40 -17.43 4.26 -9.18
CA GLY A 40 -16.50 5.38 -9.11
C GLY A 40 -15.03 4.99 -9.23
N GLU A 41 -14.16 5.99 -9.16
CA GLU A 41 -12.71 5.83 -9.24
C GLU A 41 -12.10 5.68 -7.84
N TYR A 42 -11.19 4.73 -7.68
CA TYR A 42 -10.52 4.38 -6.43
C TYR A 42 -9.00 4.35 -6.62
N SER A 43 -8.29 4.70 -5.56
CA SER A 43 -6.83 4.67 -5.47
C SER A 43 -6.40 3.64 -4.43
N VAL A 44 -5.34 2.89 -4.73
CA VAL A 44 -4.74 1.89 -3.85
C VAL A 44 -3.38 2.36 -3.33
N PHE A 45 -3.11 2.17 -2.03
CA PHE A 45 -1.84 2.55 -1.41
C PHE A 45 -1.31 1.47 -0.47
N PHE A 46 0.01 1.26 -0.46
CA PHE A 46 0.71 0.57 0.62
C PHE A 46 1.20 1.56 1.67
N ARG A 47 0.92 1.28 2.95
CA ARG A 47 1.47 2.03 4.07
C ARG A 47 2.77 1.38 4.54
N LEU A 48 3.89 2.02 4.21
CA LEU A 48 5.24 1.49 4.42
C LEU A 48 6.06 2.40 5.33
N GLN A 49 7.04 1.82 6.02
CA GLN A 49 8.06 2.57 6.77
C GLN A 49 9.40 1.83 6.69
N LEU A 50 10.50 2.57 6.55
CA LEU A 50 11.83 2.02 6.82
C LEU A 50 12.21 2.19 8.29
N GLY A 51 12.64 1.10 8.91
CA GLY A 51 13.08 1.02 10.30
C GLY A 51 12.02 0.39 11.22
N LYS A 52 12.51 -0.30 12.24
CA LYS A 52 11.67 -1.06 13.18
C LYS A 52 10.92 -0.11 14.11
N VAL A 53 9.59 -0.24 14.15
CA VAL A 53 8.77 0.44 15.15
C VAL A 53 8.95 -0.24 16.50
N LEU A 54 9.42 0.53 17.49
CA LEU A 54 9.58 0.11 18.88
C LEU A 54 8.69 0.96 19.79
N LYS A 55 8.14 0.35 20.85
CA LYS A 55 7.53 1.09 21.95
C LYS A 55 8.51 1.17 23.10
N ARG A 56 8.92 2.38 23.51
CA ARG A 56 9.80 2.60 24.67
C ARG A 56 9.20 3.71 25.53
N HIS A 57 8.92 3.42 26.80
CA HIS A 57 8.29 4.35 27.76
C HIS A 57 7.02 5.03 27.21
N GLY A 58 6.13 4.26 26.56
CA GLY A 58 4.88 4.78 25.99
C GLY A 58 5.03 5.62 24.71
N ARG A 59 6.26 5.94 24.28
CA ARG A 59 6.56 6.62 23.01
C ARG A 59 6.88 5.61 21.92
N ARG A 60 6.39 5.86 20.70
CA ARG A 60 6.84 5.15 19.49
C ARG A 60 8.19 5.72 19.06
N ILE A 61 9.18 4.85 18.87
CA ILE A 61 10.53 5.19 18.41
C ILE A 61 10.82 4.34 17.17
N CYS A 62 11.51 4.89 16.18
CA CYS A 62 12.05 4.13 15.05
C CYS A 62 13.50 3.72 15.33
N ASN A 63 13.82 2.44 15.12
CA ASN A 63 15.20 1.95 15.06
C ASN A 63 15.57 1.60 13.61
N SER A 64 16.55 2.30 13.06
CA SER A 64 17.01 2.16 11.68
C SER A 64 18.25 1.29 11.49
N VAL A 65 18.80 0.67 12.54
CA VAL A 65 20.08 -0.08 12.47
C VAL A 65 20.13 -1.16 11.38
N ASN A 66 18.99 -1.77 11.06
CA ASN A 66 18.91 -2.84 10.06
C ASN A 66 18.35 -2.36 8.70
N VAL A 67 18.16 -1.06 8.50
CA VAL A 67 17.70 -0.51 7.21
C VAL A 67 18.86 -0.48 6.23
N HIS A 68 18.74 -1.19 5.12
CA HIS A 68 19.74 -1.22 4.05
C HIS A 68 19.14 -1.74 2.74
N GLY A 69 19.74 -1.38 1.60
CA GLY A 69 19.49 -1.98 0.28
C GLY A 69 18.25 -1.51 -0.49
N TRP A 70 17.37 -0.74 0.14
CA TRP A 70 16.11 -0.28 -0.46
C TRP A 70 16.27 0.91 -1.43
N ASP A 71 17.30 1.72 -1.23
CA ASP A 71 17.61 2.96 -1.97
C ASP A 71 18.34 2.71 -3.31
N ILE A 72 18.75 1.47 -3.56
CA ILE A 72 19.58 1.09 -4.72
C ILE A 72 18.79 1.06 -6.02
N LYS A 73 17.53 0.59 -5.97
CA LYS A 73 16.62 0.54 -7.11
C LYS A 73 15.23 1.01 -6.69
N PRO A 74 14.40 1.53 -7.60
CA PRO A 74 13.01 1.76 -7.27
C PRO A 74 12.31 0.43 -6.96
N VAL A 75 11.32 0.50 -6.06
CA VAL A 75 10.30 -0.54 -5.95
C VAL A 75 9.26 -0.33 -7.04
N GLU A 76 8.71 -1.42 -7.54
CA GLU A 76 7.66 -1.44 -8.54
C GLU A 76 6.34 -1.81 -7.88
N PHE A 77 5.31 -1.05 -8.20
CA PHE A 77 3.94 -1.32 -7.80
C PHE A 77 3.13 -1.65 -9.03
N GLN A 78 2.30 -2.69 -8.94
CA GLN A 78 1.39 -3.06 -10.01
C GLN A 78 -0.01 -3.24 -9.46
N LEU A 79 -1.01 -2.92 -10.26
CA LEU A 79 -2.42 -3.11 -10.00
C LEU A 79 -3.07 -3.68 -11.25
N SER A 80 -3.96 -4.66 -11.07
CA SER A 80 -4.82 -5.20 -12.10
C SER A 80 -6.20 -5.53 -11.56
N THR A 81 -7.20 -5.51 -12.42
CA THR A 81 -8.58 -5.87 -12.08
C THR A 81 -9.07 -7.00 -12.98
N GLN A 82 -10.09 -7.74 -12.54
CA GLN A 82 -10.64 -8.86 -13.31
C GLN A 82 -11.25 -8.45 -14.66
N ASP A 83 -11.77 -7.23 -14.76
CA ASP A 83 -12.28 -6.62 -15.99
C ASP A 83 -11.16 -6.07 -16.90
N GLY A 84 -9.89 -6.20 -16.51
CA GLY A 84 -8.74 -5.98 -17.37
C GLY A 84 -8.07 -4.62 -17.25
N GLN A 85 -8.47 -3.77 -16.28
CA GLN A 85 -7.74 -2.53 -16.00
C GLN A 85 -6.38 -2.85 -15.41
N GLN A 86 -5.39 -2.03 -15.72
CA GLN A 86 -4.02 -2.18 -15.23
C GLN A 86 -3.40 -0.82 -14.93
N ALA A 87 -2.58 -0.76 -13.88
CA ALA A 87 -1.74 0.37 -13.55
C ALA A 87 -0.39 -0.12 -13.02
N ALA A 88 0.66 0.64 -13.29
CA ALA A 88 1.99 0.39 -12.74
C ALA A 88 2.64 1.71 -12.37
N SER A 89 3.35 1.72 -11.25
CA SER A 89 4.11 2.87 -10.78
C SER A 89 5.41 2.41 -10.13
N GLN A 90 6.33 3.35 -9.96
CA GLN A 90 7.62 3.09 -9.33
C GLN A 90 7.91 4.18 -8.29
N GLY A 91 8.60 3.81 -7.22
CA GLY A 91 9.01 4.75 -6.18
C GLY A 91 10.26 4.28 -5.45
N THR A 92 11.03 5.24 -4.93
CA THR A 92 12.18 4.92 -4.08
C THR A 92 11.72 4.88 -2.62
N LEU A 93 12.18 3.87 -1.87
CA LEU A 93 12.00 3.81 -0.42
C LEU A 93 13.26 4.39 0.24
N ASP A 94 13.22 5.68 0.57
CA ASP A 94 14.33 6.43 1.17
C ASP A 94 13.99 7.09 2.51
N ASN A 95 12.70 7.19 2.84
CA ASN A 95 12.21 7.84 4.06
C ASN A 95 12.26 6.90 5.27
N ILE A 96 13.28 7.11 6.12
CA ILE A 96 13.49 6.35 7.36
C ILE A 96 12.67 6.92 8.51
N GLY A 97 11.94 6.06 9.22
CA GLY A 97 11.24 6.38 10.47
C GLY A 97 9.90 7.08 10.31
N THR A 98 9.49 7.35 9.08
CA THR A 98 8.19 7.95 8.75
C THR A 98 7.33 6.92 8.04
N TRP A 99 6.04 6.89 8.41
CA TRP A 99 5.05 6.12 7.65
C TRP A 99 4.63 6.90 6.42
N VAL A 100 4.73 6.29 5.25
CA VAL A 100 4.37 6.90 3.98
C VAL A 100 3.36 5.99 3.27
N ASN A 101 2.35 6.60 2.65
CA ASN A 101 1.40 5.90 1.79
C ASN A 101 1.91 5.95 0.36
N TYR A 102 2.45 4.84 -0.13
CA TYR A 102 2.93 4.70 -1.50
C TYR A 102 1.77 4.33 -2.41
N HIS A 103 1.51 5.17 -3.40
CA HIS A 103 0.46 4.94 -4.41
C HIS A 103 0.84 3.78 -5.31
N VAL A 104 -0.08 2.84 -5.48
CA VAL A 104 0.08 1.68 -6.36
C VAL A 104 -0.47 2.02 -7.74
N GLY A 105 -1.71 2.50 -7.76
CA GLY A 105 -2.46 2.80 -8.97
C GLY A 105 -3.93 3.09 -8.66
N ASP A 106 -4.64 3.46 -9.72
CA ASP A 106 -6.07 3.77 -9.67
C ASP A 106 -6.85 2.74 -10.50
N PHE A 107 -8.10 2.48 -10.10
CA PHE A 107 -9.03 1.64 -10.85
C PHE A 107 -10.45 2.22 -10.77
N PHE A 108 -11.26 1.90 -11.76
CA PHE A 108 -12.65 2.35 -11.86
C PHE A 108 -13.62 1.20 -11.61
N VAL A 109 -14.70 1.47 -10.90
CA VAL A 109 -15.80 0.52 -10.66
C VAL A 109 -17.02 1.03 -11.41
N GLU A 110 -17.49 0.27 -12.40
CA GLU A 110 -18.68 0.61 -13.18
C GLU A 110 -19.96 0.11 -12.49
N ASP A 111 -20.00 -1.16 -12.10
CA ASP A 111 -21.17 -1.80 -11.49
C ASP A 111 -21.01 -1.99 -9.98
N SER A 112 -21.78 -1.21 -9.21
CA SER A 112 -21.80 -1.30 -7.74
C SER A 112 -22.50 -2.55 -7.18
N SER A 113 -23.16 -3.33 -8.02
CA SER A 113 -23.86 -4.55 -7.63
C SER A 113 -23.00 -5.81 -7.74
N ALA A 114 -21.88 -5.73 -8.45
CA ALA A 114 -20.94 -6.83 -8.64
C ALA A 114 -19.76 -6.75 -7.65
N LEU A 115 -19.16 -7.91 -7.37
CA LEU A 115 -17.87 -7.96 -6.70
C LEU A 115 -16.78 -7.50 -7.67
N THR A 116 -15.94 -6.58 -7.21
CA THR A 116 -14.72 -6.19 -7.92
C THR A 116 -13.56 -6.97 -7.34
N LYS A 117 -12.91 -7.74 -8.20
CA LYS A 117 -11.68 -8.44 -7.89
C LYS A 117 -10.49 -7.64 -8.40
N ILE A 118 -9.59 -7.29 -7.48
CA ILE A 118 -8.37 -6.55 -7.76
C ILE A 118 -7.16 -7.34 -7.27
N LYS A 119 -6.06 -7.23 -8.00
CA LYS A 119 -4.76 -7.76 -7.62
C LYS A 119 -3.75 -6.65 -7.65
N PHE A 120 -2.91 -6.56 -6.64
CA PHE A 120 -1.86 -5.57 -6.62
C PHE A 120 -0.65 -6.05 -5.87
N SER A 121 0.51 -5.52 -6.24
CA SER A 121 1.79 -5.95 -5.71
C SER A 121 2.75 -4.81 -5.43
N LEU A 122 3.70 -5.10 -4.55
CA LEU A 122 4.91 -4.34 -4.29
C LEU A 122 6.09 -5.28 -4.54
N THR A 123 6.95 -4.94 -5.50
CA THR A 123 8.06 -5.78 -5.91
C THR A 123 9.37 -5.01 -5.97
N GLN A 124 10.44 -5.59 -5.44
CA GLN A 124 11.79 -5.13 -5.69
C GLN A 124 12.70 -6.34 -5.87
N ILE A 125 13.01 -6.63 -7.13
CA ILE A 125 13.93 -7.70 -7.50
C ILE A 125 15.31 -7.08 -7.69
N ASP A 126 16.16 -7.25 -6.69
CA ASP A 126 17.56 -6.88 -6.79
C ASP A 126 18.46 -7.86 -6.04
N CYS A 127 19.02 -8.82 -6.77
CA CYS A 127 19.90 -9.83 -6.19
C CYS A 127 21.35 -9.34 -6.00
N THR A 128 21.63 -8.05 -6.13
CA THR A 128 22.99 -7.51 -5.96
C THR A 128 23.31 -7.14 -4.52
N HIS A 129 22.31 -6.77 -3.72
CA HIS A 129 22.48 -6.38 -2.32
C HIS A 129 21.35 -6.94 -1.45
N THR A 130 21.70 -7.32 -0.22
CA THR A 130 20.69 -7.66 0.79
C THR A 130 19.86 -6.43 1.15
N LYS A 131 18.61 -6.69 1.55
CA LYS A 131 17.64 -5.67 1.95
C LYS A 131 17.12 -6.00 3.33
N GLY A 132 16.91 -5.00 4.17
CA GLY A 132 16.38 -5.19 5.51
C GLY A 132 15.71 -3.95 6.05
N GLY A 133 14.90 -4.12 7.09
CA GLY A 133 14.31 -3.02 7.83
C GLY A 133 13.03 -2.43 7.24
N LEU A 134 12.36 -3.10 6.30
CA LEU A 134 11.05 -2.65 5.81
C LEU A 134 9.93 -3.09 6.76
N CYS A 135 9.07 -2.15 7.13
CA CYS A 135 7.79 -2.37 7.78
C CYS A 135 6.65 -2.21 6.77
N VAL A 136 5.72 -3.16 6.79
CA VAL A 136 4.45 -3.11 6.06
C VAL A 136 3.30 -3.13 7.07
N ASP A 137 2.42 -2.13 7.03
CA ASP A 137 1.36 -1.94 8.05
C ASP A 137 -0.06 -2.14 7.55
N SER A 138 -0.40 -1.59 6.39
CA SER A 138 -1.77 -1.67 5.87
C SER A 138 -1.82 -1.40 4.37
N VAL A 139 -2.94 -1.78 3.78
CA VAL A 139 -3.36 -1.31 2.45
C VAL A 139 -4.54 -0.37 2.62
N LEU A 140 -4.49 0.78 1.96
CA LEU A 140 -5.58 1.73 1.89
C LEU A 140 -6.20 1.70 0.49
N ILE A 141 -7.52 1.52 0.42
CA ILE A 141 -8.29 1.68 -0.80
C ILE A 141 -9.34 2.76 -0.55
N CYS A 142 -9.27 3.85 -1.30
CA CYS A 142 -10.16 4.99 -1.09
C CYS A 142 -10.58 5.62 -2.41
N PRO A 143 -11.76 6.28 -2.47
CA PRO A 143 -12.15 7.05 -3.66
C PRO A 143 -11.06 8.06 -4.08
N ALA A 144 -10.72 8.13 -5.37
CA ALA A 144 -9.61 8.92 -5.89
C ALA A 144 -9.74 10.44 -5.59
N ASN A 145 -10.98 10.93 -5.50
CA ASN A 145 -11.28 12.31 -5.11
C ASN A 145 -10.82 12.67 -3.68
N LEU A 146 -10.70 11.67 -2.80
CA LEU A 146 -10.17 11.82 -1.44
C LEU A 146 -8.65 11.60 -1.40
N GLY A 147 -8.11 10.74 -2.28
CA GLY A 147 -6.70 10.41 -2.38
C GLY A 147 -5.78 11.60 -2.72
N LYS A 148 -6.30 12.62 -3.42
CA LYS A 148 -5.56 13.87 -3.73
C LYS A 148 -5.14 14.69 -2.49
N ASN A 149 -5.71 14.41 -1.32
CA ASN A 149 -5.32 15.04 -0.05
C ASN A 149 -4.39 14.16 0.81
N VAL A 150 -4.18 12.89 0.45
CA VAL A 150 -3.35 11.94 1.23
C VAL A 150 -1.86 12.09 0.91
N SER A 151 -1.52 12.75 -0.21
CA SER A 151 -0.14 13.06 -0.63
C SER A 151 0.49 14.28 0.08
N LEU A 152 -0.16 14.85 1.10
CA LEU A 152 0.28 16.08 1.79
C LEU A 152 0.49 15.94 3.32
N ALA A 153 0.60 14.72 3.85
CA ALA A 153 0.85 14.51 5.28
C ALA A 153 2.05 13.59 5.55
#